data_AF-A0A024QDU4-F1
#
_entry.id   AF-A0A024QDU4-F1
#
_cell.length_a   1.000
_cell.length_b   1.000
_cell.length_c   1.000
_cell.angle_alpha   90.00
_cell.angle_beta   90.00
_cell.angle_gamma   90.00
#
_symmetry.space_group_name_H-M   'P 1'
#
loop_
_entity.id
_entity.type
_entity.pdbx_description
1 polymer ?
#
loop_
_entity_poly.entity_id
_entity_poly.type
_entity_poly.pdbx_seq_one_letter_code
_entity_poly.pdbx_strand_id
1 'polypeptide(L)'
;MKDYHEAETASFHLHLLSKIMDMDKYPFTKLIIERNLTKAEYIELMDRLSLLNQQFEVQTKEGLLDFSSLLLHFAGMLTEKLEPNQTIYALKEEGVYPSLMETFITILKQTKE
;
A
#
# COMPACT_ATOMS: atom_id res chain seq x y z
N MET A 1 -5.32 -29.55 15.82
CA MET A 1 -4.86 -28.87 17.05
C MET A 1 -3.36 -28.59 17.02
N LYS A 2 -2.49 -29.57 16.70
CA LYS A 2 -1.03 -29.35 16.64
C LYS A 2 -0.60 -28.27 15.62
N ASP A 3 -1.17 -28.31 14.40
CA ASP A 3 -0.84 -27.34 13.34
C ASP A 3 -1.25 -25.90 13.66
N TYR A 4 -2.24 -25.70 14.54
CA TYR A 4 -2.72 -24.36 14.93
C TYR A 4 -1.71 -23.65 15.84
N HIS A 5 -1.09 -24.39 16.76
CA HIS A 5 -0.07 -23.85 17.66
C HIS A 5 1.23 -23.50 16.93
N GLU A 6 1.60 -24.26 15.90
CA GLU A 6 2.79 -23.97 15.09
C GLU A 6 2.62 -22.68 14.27
N ALA A 7 1.45 -22.48 13.66
CA ALA A 7 1.14 -21.25 12.92
C ALA A 7 1.07 -20.01 13.84
N GLU A 8 0.45 -20.14 15.02
CA GLU A 8 0.38 -19.09 16.03
C GLU A 8 1.78 -18.71 16.53
N THR A 9 2.62 -19.69 16.82
CA THR A 9 4.01 -19.48 17.26
C THR A 9 4.84 -18.78 16.16
N ALA A 10 4.68 -19.19 14.90
CA ALA A 10 5.37 -18.56 13.78
C ALA A 10 4.95 -17.09 13.60
N SER A 11 3.65 -16.81 13.69
CA SER A 11 3.11 -15.43 13.65
C SER A 11 3.69 -14.57 14.77
N PHE A 12 3.73 -15.10 16.00
CA PHE A 12 4.33 -14.41 17.13
C PHE A 12 5.82 -14.12 16.92
N HIS A 13 6.60 -15.08 16.43
CA HIS A 13 8.02 -14.87 16.13
C HIS A 13 8.24 -13.83 15.02
N LEU A 14 7.45 -13.86 13.95
CA LEU A 14 7.50 -12.85 12.88
C LEU A 14 7.19 -11.45 13.42
N HIS A 15 6.21 -11.33 14.32
CA HIS A 15 5.89 -10.08 14.98
C HIS A 15 7.01 -9.57 15.90
N LEU A 16 7.76 -10.47 16.56
CA LEU A 16 8.94 -10.06 17.33
C LEU A 16 10.08 -9.61 16.40
N LEU A 17 10.30 -10.32 15.30
CA LEU A 17 11.31 -9.96 14.31
C LEU A 17 11.03 -8.59 13.68
N SER A 18 9.78 -8.27 13.35
CA SER A 18 9.43 -6.97 12.75
C SER A 18 9.72 -5.79 13.68
N LYS A 19 9.80 -6.00 15.00
CA LYS A 19 10.13 -4.95 15.98
C LYS A 19 11.62 -4.68 16.15
N ILE A 20 12.48 -5.63 15.75
CA ILE A 20 13.94 -5.52 15.94
C ILE A 20 14.68 -5.28 14.63
N MET A 21 14.08 -5.63 13.50
CA MET A 21 14.63 -5.32 12.18
C MET A 21 14.47 -3.82 11.89
N ASP A 22 15.44 -3.26 11.16
CA ASP A 22 15.37 -1.91 10.59
C ASP A 22 14.38 -1.90 9.42
N MET A 23 13.09 -2.03 9.77
CA MET A 23 11.96 -2.07 8.84
C MET A 23 11.58 -0.68 8.33
N ASP A 24 12.23 0.38 8.81
CA ASP A 24 11.95 1.74 8.36
C ASP A 24 12.43 1.98 6.92
N LYS A 25 13.27 1.08 6.39
CA LYS A 25 13.61 1.00 4.96
C LYS A 25 12.54 0.33 4.11
N TYR A 26 11.60 -0.37 4.75
CA TYR A 26 10.52 -1.12 4.12
C TYR A 26 9.18 -0.81 4.79
N PRO A 27 8.72 0.46 4.72
CA PRO A 27 7.51 0.93 5.38
C PRO A 27 6.21 0.28 4.87
N PHE A 28 6.11 -0.07 3.59
CA PHE A 28 4.93 -0.75 3.04
C PHE A 28 4.91 -2.20 3.48
N THR A 29 6.01 -2.92 3.37
CA THR A 29 6.18 -4.29 3.88
C THR A 29 5.89 -4.36 5.38
N LYS A 30 6.36 -3.37 6.15
CA LYS A 30 6.05 -3.21 7.58
C LYS A 30 4.53 -3.09 7.80
N LEU A 31 3.84 -2.26 7.02
CA LEU A 31 2.37 -2.13 7.10
C LEU A 31 1.65 -3.46 6.83
N ILE A 32 2.07 -4.22 5.82
CA ILE A 32 1.48 -5.53 5.51
C ILE A 32 1.56 -6.47 6.71
N ILE A 33 2.72 -6.52 7.37
CA ILE A 33 2.96 -7.38 8.54
C ILE A 33 2.16 -6.88 9.75
N GLU A 34 2.30 -5.60 10.11
CA GLU A 34 1.69 -5.03 11.32
C GLU A 34 0.16 -5.04 11.27
N ARG A 35 -0.42 -4.92 10.08
CA ARG A 35 -1.87 -4.96 9.86
C ARG A 35 -2.41 -6.35 9.59
N ASN A 36 -1.57 -7.38 9.66
CA ASN A 36 -1.92 -8.78 9.43
C ASN A 36 -2.70 -8.96 8.12
N LEU A 37 -2.16 -8.42 7.02
CA LEU A 37 -2.71 -8.67 5.70
C LEU A 37 -2.46 -10.14 5.34
N THR A 38 -3.51 -10.81 4.92
CA THR A 38 -3.43 -12.15 4.37
C THR A 38 -2.78 -12.09 2.98
N LYS A 39 -2.26 -13.23 2.53
CA LYS A 39 -1.71 -13.36 1.18
C LYS A 39 -2.73 -12.98 0.09
N ALA A 40 -4.01 -13.32 0.29
CA ALA A 40 -5.08 -12.99 -0.66
C ALA A 40 -5.31 -11.48 -0.74
N GLU A 41 -5.42 -10.80 0.41
CA GLU A 41 -5.56 -9.34 0.48
C GLU A 41 -4.36 -8.62 -0.16
N TYR A 42 -3.14 -9.11 0.09
CA TYR A 42 -1.94 -8.56 -0.53
C TYR A 42 -1.93 -8.69 -2.06
N ILE A 43 -2.23 -9.90 -2.57
CA ILE A 43 -2.27 -10.13 -4.02
C ILE A 43 -3.35 -9.26 -4.67
N GLU A 44 -4.55 -9.22 -4.08
CA GLU A 44 -5.65 -8.40 -4.58
C GLU A 44 -5.29 -6.90 -4.61
N LEU A 45 -4.65 -6.40 -3.55
CA LEU A 45 -4.16 -5.01 -3.51
C LEU A 45 -3.18 -4.73 -4.64
N MET A 46 -2.19 -5.60 -4.84
CA MET A 46 -1.16 -5.41 -5.86
C MET A 46 -1.72 -5.49 -7.28
N ASP A 47 -2.67 -6.40 -7.52
CA ASP A 47 -3.34 -6.52 -8.82
C ASP A 47 -4.17 -5.27 -9.15
N ARG A 48 -4.95 -4.77 -8.18
CA ARG A 48 -5.74 -3.55 -8.34
C ARG A 48 -4.84 -2.32 -8.51
N LEU A 49 -3.75 -2.24 -7.76
CA LEU A 49 -2.78 -1.15 -7.87
C LEU A 49 -2.06 -1.15 -9.23
N SER A 50 -1.74 -2.32 -9.77
CA SER A 50 -1.18 -2.45 -11.12
C SER A 50 -2.14 -1.92 -12.19
N LEU A 51 -3.42 -2.28 -12.12
CA LEU A 51 -4.44 -1.75 -13.04
C LEU A 51 -4.60 -0.23 -12.90
N LEU A 52 -4.59 0.28 -11.67
CA LEU A 52 -4.68 1.71 -11.40
C LEU A 52 -3.49 2.48 -11.99
N ASN A 53 -2.28 1.93 -11.89
CA ASN A 53 -1.09 2.51 -12.52
C ASN A 53 -1.16 2.48 -14.05
N GLN A 54 -1.68 1.41 -14.65
CA GLN A 54 -1.91 1.37 -16.10
C GLN A 54 -2.87 2.48 -16.55
N GLN A 55 -3.97 2.70 -15.81
CA GLN A 55 -4.90 3.79 -16.09
C GLN A 55 -4.21 5.16 -15.98
N PHE A 56 -3.41 5.36 -14.93
CA PHE A 56 -2.61 6.58 -14.75
C PHE A 56 -1.66 6.84 -15.92
N GLU A 57 -0.94 5.83 -16.39
CA GLU A 57 -0.02 5.96 -17.52
C GLU A 57 -0.73 6.31 -18.83
N VAL A 58 -1.90 5.71 -19.09
CA VAL A 58 -2.73 6.04 -20.25
C VAL A 58 -3.21 7.48 -20.17
N GLN A 59 -3.82 7.88 -19.05
CA GLN A 59 -4.32 9.24 -18.84
C GLN A 59 -3.22 10.29 -18.94
N THR A 60 -2.02 10.00 -18.43
CA THR A 60 -0.85 10.88 -18.55
C THR A 60 -0.42 11.06 -20.00
N LYS A 61 -0.41 9.97 -20.80
CA LYS A 61 -0.09 10.03 -22.23
C LYS A 61 -1.13 10.82 -23.03
N GLU A 62 -2.39 10.78 -22.60
CA GLU A 62 -3.49 11.55 -23.18
C GLU A 62 -3.50 13.03 -22.74
N GLY A 63 -2.59 13.43 -21.85
CA GLY A 63 -2.44 14.81 -21.40
C GLY A 63 -3.39 15.21 -20.27
N LEU A 64 -3.96 14.26 -19.54
CA LEU A 64 -4.77 14.54 -18.36
C LEU A 64 -3.92 15.15 -17.25
N LEU A 65 -4.47 16.14 -16.55
CA LEU A 65 -3.80 16.86 -15.46
C LEU A 65 -4.45 16.63 -14.09
N ASP A 66 -5.72 16.22 -14.06
CA ASP A 66 -6.46 15.95 -12.83
C ASP A 66 -6.61 14.44 -12.61
N PHE A 67 -5.98 13.94 -11.55
CA PHE A 67 -6.01 12.53 -11.15
C PHE A 67 -6.75 12.32 -9.82
N SER A 68 -7.58 13.27 -9.39
CA SER A 68 -8.34 13.18 -8.14
C SER A 68 -9.27 11.96 -8.12
N SER A 69 -9.81 11.58 -9.28
CA SER A 69 -10.62 10.38 -9.44
C SER A 69 -9.84 9.08 -9.20
N LEU A 70 -8.58 9.01 -9.64
CA LEU A 70 -7.70 7.88 -9.37
C LEU A 70 -7.33 7.79 -7.89
N LEU A 71 -7.11 8.93 -7.23
CA LEU A 71 -6.87 8.97 -5.78
C LEU A 71 -8.10 8.48 -4.99
N LEU A 72 -9.30 8.90 -5.39
CA LEU A 72 -10.53 8.41 -4.79
C LEU A 72 -10.70 6.90 -4.99
N HIS A 73 -10.41 6.40 -6.20
CA HIS A 73 -10.43 4.97 -6.49
C HIS A 73 -9.39 4.21 -5.64
N PHE A 74 -8.18 4.75 -5.51
CA PHE A 74 -7.16 4.19 -4.62
C PHE A 74 -7.67 4.04 -3.19
N ALA A 75 -8.26 5.10 -2.61
CA ALA A 75 -8.79 5.04 -1.25
C ALA A 75 -9.94 4.02 -1.12
N GLY A 76 -10.81 3.93 -2.12
CA GLY A 76 -11.94 3.00 -2.11
C GLY A 76 -11.58 1.53 -2.35
N MET A 77 -10.41 1.24 -2.93
CA MET A 77 -9.97 -0.14 -3.17
C MET A 77 -9.17 -0.75 -2.00
N LEU A 78 -8.70 0.06 -1.05
CA LEU A 78 -7.97 -0.43 0.11
C LEU A 78 -8.91 -1.21 1.04
N THR A 79 -8.35 -2.23 1.72
CA THR A 79 -9.03 -2.85 2.85
C THR A 79 -9.07 -1.88 4.03
N GLU A 80 -10.03 -2.07 4.94
CA GLU A 80 -10.15 -1.24 6.16
C GLU A 80 -8.92 -1.30 7.08
N LYS A 81 -8.03 -2.27 6.87
CA LYS A 81 -6.77 -2.44 7.60
C LYS A 81 -5.72 -1.39 7.23
N LEU A 82 -5.86 -0.76 6.06
CA LEU A 82 -4.89 0.16 5.50
C LEU A 82 -5.45 1.59 5.45
N GLU A 83 -4.70 2.54 6.00
CA GLU A 83 -5.05 3.96 5.89
C GLU A 83 -4.51 4.50 4.56
N PRO A 84 -5.33 5.19 3.74
CA PRO A 84 -4.92 5.61 2.41
C PRO A 84 -3.65 6.46 2.36
N ASN A 85 -3.56 7.51 3.17
CA ASN A 85 -2.42 8.43 3.11
C ASN A 85 -1.13 7.71 3.51
N GLN A 86 -1.14 7.01 4.64
CA GLN A 86 -0.04 6.21 5.14
C GLN A 86 0.43 5.19 4.10
N THR A 87 -0.51 4.52 3.42
CA THR A 87 -0.19 3.53 2.38
C THR A 87 0.47 4.19 1.17
N ILE A 88 0.00 5.36 0.73
CA ILE A 88 0.60 6.11 -0.39
C ILE A 88 2.06 6.45 -0.10
N TYR A 89 2.34 7.02 1.09
CA TYR A 89 3.71 7.37 1.47
C TYR A 89 4.61 6.14 1.56
N ALA A 90 4.11 5.06 2.17
CA ALA A 90 4.86 3.82 2.31
C ALA A 90 5.18 3.15 0.95
N LEU A 91 4.21 3.11 0.03
CA LEU A 91 4.41 2.60 -1.33
C LEU A 91 5.46 3.42 -2.09
N LYS A 92 5.41 4.76 -1.96
CA LYS A 92 6.40 5.65 -2.58
C LYS A 92 7.81 5.37 -2.06
N GLU A 93 7.97 5.27 -0.74
CA GLU A 93 9.27 5.06 -0.10
C GLU A 93 9.89 3.70 -0.50
N GLU A 94 9.07 2.68 -0.75
CA GLU A 94 9.53 1.39 -1.30
C GLU A 94 9.65 1.36 -2.83
N GLY A 95 9.38 2.47 -3.53
CA GLY A 95 9.50 2.55 -4.98
C GLY A 95 8.41 1.80 -5.75
N VAL A 96 7.27 1.54 -5.13
CA VAL A 96 6.11 0.92 -5.79
C VAL A 96 5.31 1.99 -6.52
N TYR A 97 5.34 1.96 -7.86
CA TYR A 97 4.70 2.94 -8.74
C TYR A 97 4.95 4.41 -8.33
N PRO A 98 6.22 4.85 -8.23
CA PRO A 98 6.59 6.10 -7.58
C PRO A 98 5.95 7.34 -8.23
N SER A 99 5.79 7.36 -9.55
CA SER A 99 5.14 8.47 -10.26
C SER A 99 3.66 8.63 -9.90
N LEU A 100 2.94 7.51 -9.74
CA LEU A 100 1.55 7.51 -9.31
C LEU A 100 1.44 8.01 -7.87
N MET A 101 2.30 7.50 -6.98
CA MET A 101 2.29 7.91 -5.57
C MET A 101 2.68 9.38 -5.38
N GLU A 102 3.65 9.89 -6.14
CA GLU A 102 4.01 11.32 -6.14
C GLU A 102 2.83 12.21 -6.57
N THR A 103 2.08 11.77 -7.59
CA THR A 103 0.89 12.47 -8.07
C THR A 103 -0.18 12.52 -6.98
N PHE A 104 -0.45 11.39 -6.32
CA PHE A 104 -1.40 11.34 -5.20
C PHE A 104 -0.98 12.23 -4.04
N ILE A 105 0.31 12.23 -3.67
CA ILE A 105 0.83 13.13 -2.63
C ILE A 105 0.64 14.59 -3.00
N THR A 106 0.84 14.95 -4.27
CA THR A 106 0.63 16.32 -4.75
C THR A 106 -0.82 16.75 -4.59
N ILE A 107 -1.77 15.90 -4.98
CA ILE A 107 -3.21 16.15 -4.81
C ILE A 107 -3.57 16.30 -3.32
N LEU A 108 -3.10 15.38 -2.46
CA LEU A 108 -3.37 15.42 -1.02
C LEU A 108 -2.87 16.69 -0.34
N LYS A 109 -1.78 17.30 -0.85
CA LYS A 109 -1.27 18.57 -0.33
C LYS A 109 -2.15 19.75 -0.75
N GLN A 110 -2.68 19.74 -1.97
CA GLN A 110 -3.57 20.78 -2.49
C GLN A 110 -4.93 20.81 -1.78
N THR A 111 -5.43 19.68 -1.30
CA THR A 111 -6.73 19.60 -0.59
C THR A 111 -6.66 19.97 0.90
N LYS A 112 -5.46 20.15 1.46
CA LYS A 112 -5.25 20.52 2.88
C LYS A 112 -5.13 22.03 3.12
N GLU A 113 -5.19 22.83 2.06
CA GLU A 113 -5.26 24.31 2.08
C GLU A 113 -6.72 24.78 2.02
#